data_AF-A0A3D2V3W7-F1
#
_entry.id   AF-A0A3D2V3W7-F1
#
_cell.length_a   1.000
_cell.length_b   1.000
_cell.length_c   1.000
_cell.angle_alpha   90.00
_cell.angle_beta   90.00
_cell.angle_gamma   90.00
#
_symmetry.space_group_name_H-M   'P 1'
#
loop_
_entity.id
_entity.type
_entity.pdbx_description
1 polymer ?
#
loop_
_entity_poly.entity_id
_entity_poly.type
_entity_poly.pdbx_seq_one_letter_code
_entity_poly.pdbx_strand_id
1 'polypeptide(L)' 'YGVALLAAVGDGAYKNIQQACDATVRVVTETPVQRSQKRKYDRRFPVYQRLYHALKEDFKRIAAAEG' A
#
# COMPACT_ATOMS: atom_id res chain seq x y z
N TYR A 1 -2.96 17.09 -1.61
CA TYR A 1 -2.04 17.45 -0.52
C TYR A 1 -0.57 17.34 -0.91
N GLY A 2 -0.05 16.18 -1.34
CA GLY A 2 1.38 16.03 -1.67
C GLY A 2 1.96 17.10 -2.62
N VAL A 3 1.32 17.35 -3.77
CA VAL A 3 1.76 18.38 -4.73
C VAL A 3 1.71 19.79 -4.13
N ALA A 4 0.70 20.10 -3.31
CA ALA A 4 0.59 21.40 -2.67
C ALA A 4 1.70 21.63 -1.63
N LEU A 5 2.08 20.59 -0.87
CA LEU A 5 3.20 20.68 0.07
C LEU A 5 4.54 20.83 -0.67
N LEU A 6 4.73 20.14 -1.78
CA LEU A 6 5.92 20.30 -2.63
C LEU A 6 6.00 21.72 -3.22
N ALA A 7 4.87 22.28 -3.67
CA ALA A 7 4.80 23.66 -4.14
C ALA A 7 5.15 24.65 -3.02
N ALA A 8 4.63 24.45 -1.80
CA ALA A 8 4.96 25.31 -0.66
C ALA A 8 6.45 25.22 -0.25
N VAL A 9 7.09 24.07 -0.42
CA VAL A 9 8.56 23.93 -0.24
C VAL A 9 9.31 24.67 -1.36
N GLY A 10 8.87 24.52 -2.62
CA GLY A 10 9.47 25.20 -3.77
C GLY A 10 9.31 26.73 -3.74
N ASP A 11 8.23 27.23 -3.14
CA ASP A 11 7.95 28.65 -2.89
C ASP A 11 8.69 29.18 -1.64
N GLY A 12 9.37 28.31 -0.89
CA GLY A 12 10.16 28.69 0.28
C GLY A 12 9.37 28.85 1.58
N ALA A 13 8.06 28.55 1.59
CA ALA A 13 7.24 28.56 2.81
C ALA A 13 7.68 27.48 3.81
N TYR A 14 8.35 26.42 3.36
CA TYR A 14 8.98 25.40 4.19
C TYR A 14 10.39 25.06 3.69
N LYS A 15 11.32 24.79 4.61
CA LYS A 15 12.72 24.48 4.32
C LYS A 15 12.91 23.13 3.59
N ASN A 16 12.03 22.16 3.86
CA ASN A 16 12.03 20.85 3.23
C ASN A 16 10.66 20.17 3.38
N ILE A 17 10.47 19.05 2.69
CA ILE A 17 9.19 18.32 2.68
C ILE A 17 8.85 17.70 4.04
N GLN A 18 9.83 17.28 4.82
CA GLN A 18 9.61 16.75 6.18
C GLN A 18 8.97 17.82 7.06
N GLN A 19 9.49 19.05 7.06
CA GLN A 19 8.92 20.17 7.82
C GLN A 19 7.48 20.48 7.37
N ALA A 20 7.21 20.47 6.06
CA ALA A 20 5.86 20.70 5.54
C ALA A 20 4.88 19.59 5.97
N CYS A 21 5.32 18.33 5.95
CA CYS A 21 4.53 17.20 6.43
C CYS A 21 4.26 17.29 7.94
N ASP A 22 5.27 17.58 8.76
CA ASP A 22 5.13 17.70 10.22
C ASP A 22 4.17 18.83 10.62
N ALA A 23 4.16 19.94 9.87
CA ALA A 23 3.28 21.06 10.12
C ALA A 23 1.81 20.79 9.73
N THR A 24 1.56 19.93 8.73
CA THR A 24 0.25 19.84 8.06
C THR A 24 -0.42 18.46 8.11
N VAL A 25 0.34 17.40 8.33
CA VAL A 25 -0.15 16.03 8.34
C VAL A 25 -0.17 15.53 9.79
N ARG A 26 -1.30 14.98 10.21
CA ARG A 26 -1.47 14.41 11.55
C ARG A 26 -2.18 13.06 11.46
N VAL A 27 -1.76 12.13 12.31
CA VAL A 27 -2.52 10.89 12.53
C VAL A 27 -3.79 11.25 13.28
N VAL A 28 -4.94 11.13 12.62
CA VAL A 28 -6.25 11.41 13.24
C VAL A 28 -6.92 10.16 13.76
N THR A 29 -6.59 9.00 13.18
CA THR A 29 -7.19 7.71 13.51
C THR A 29 -6.16 6.62 13.27
N GLU A 30 -6.11 5.65 14.17
CA GLU A 30 -5.33 4.43 14.01
C GLU A 30 -6.25 3.21 14.02
N THR A 31 -5.91 2.20 13.21
CA THR A 31 -6.60 0.91 13.22
C THR A 31 -5.65 -0.16 13.76
N PRO A 32 -5.75 -0.52 15.04
CA PRO A 32 -4.83 -1.49 15.64
C PRO A 32 -5.09 -2.90 15.13
N VAL A 33 -4.04 -3.71 15.10
CA VAL A 33 -4.12 -5.10 14.66
C VAL A 33 -4.93 -5.93 15.66
N GLN A 34 -6.03 -6.51 15.20
CA GLN A 34 -6.77 -7.53 15.96
C GLN A 34 -6.03 -8.86 15.90
N ARG A 35 -5.40 -9.26 17.01
CA ARG A 35 -4.51 -10.44 17.09
C ARG A 35 -5.19 -11.74 16.66
N SER A 36 -6.47 -11.93 16.98
CA SER A 36 -7.25 -13.11 16.58
C SER A 36 -7.43 -13.20 15.07
N GLN A 37 -7.75 -12.07 14.43
CA GLN A 37 -7.91 -11.98 12.98
C GLN A 37 -6.57 -12.14 12.27
N LYS A 38 -5.51 -11.49 12.77
CA LYS A 38 -4.15 -11.67 12.25
C LYS A 38 -3.75 -13.15 12.18
N ARG A 39 -3.95 -13.91 13.26
CA ARG A 39 -3.63 -15.36 13.27
C ARG A 39 -4.41 -16.15 12.22
N LYS A 40 -5.67 -15.80 11.95
CA LYS A 40 -6.47 -16.43 10.89
C LYS A 40 -5.89 -16.12 9.50
N TYR A 41 -5.53 -14.85 9.25
CA TYR A 41 -4.92 -14.44 7.98
C TYR A 41 -3.54 -15.08 7.80
N ASP A 42 -2.69 -15.09 8.83
CA ASP A 42 -1.35 -15.69 8.80
C ASP A 42 -1.40 -17.17 8.40
N ARG A 43 -2.42 -17.93 8.84
CA ARG A 43 -2.61 -19.33 8.44
C ARG A 43 -3.09 -19.48 7.00
N ARG A 44 -3.88 -18.53 6.50
CA ARG A 44 -4.48 -18.57 5.15
C ARG A 44 -3.54 -18.02 4.07
N PHE A 45 -2.69 -17.07 4.42
CA PHE A 45 -1.83 -16.36 3.49
C PHE A 45 -0.90 -17.30 2.67
N PRO A 46 -0.25 -18.32 3.25
CA PRO A 46 0.53 -19.27 2.48
C PRO A 46 -0.30 -20.06 1.44
N VAL A 47 -1.59 -20.31 1.73
CA VAL A 47 -2.49 -20.95 0.76
C VAL A 47 -2.72 -20.04 -0.43
N TYR A 48 -3.01 -18.75 -0.19
CA TYR A 48 -3.17 -17.76 -1.27
C TYR A 48 -1.88 -17.60 -2.09
N GLN A 49 -0.71 -17.59 -1.45
CA GLN A 49 0.58 -17.54 -2.15
C GLN A 49 0.77 -18.75 -3.07
N ARG A 50 0.49 -19.96 -2.58
CA ARG A 50 0.56 -21.17 -3.42
C ARG A 50 -0.42 -21.13 -4.58
N LEU A 51 -1.66 -20.69 -4.34
CA LEU A 51 -2.66 -20.54 -5.41
C LEU A 51 -2.20 -19.56 -6.48
N TYR A 52 -1.62 -18.43 -6.09
CA TYR A 52 -1.08 -17.46 -7.04
C TYR A 52 0.00 -18.07 -7.94
N HIS A 53 0.96 -18.80 -7.35
CA HIS A 53 2.01 -19.46 -8.12
C HIS A 53 1.47 -20.57 -9.03
N ALA A 54 0.54 -21.39 -8.54
CA ALA A 54 -0.05 -22.49 -9.31
C ALA A 54 -0.82 -21.97 -10.53
N LEU A 55 -1.63 -20.92 -10.34
CA LEU A 55 -2.51 -20.40 -11.39
C LEU A 55 -1.82 -19.42 -12.34
N LYS A 56 -0.64 -18.91 -11.99
CA LYS A 56 0.06 -17.87 -12.77
C LYS A 56 0.25 -18.26 -14.24
N GLU A 57 0.73 -19.46 -14.50
CA GLU A 57 0.99 -19.91 -15.87
C GLU A 57 -0.31 -20.29 -16.60
N ASP A 58 -1.32 -20.76 -15.88
CA ASP A 58 -2.63 -21.07 -16.47
C ASP A 58 -3.35 -19.79 -16.92
N PHE A 59 -3.28 -18.71 -16.15
CA PHE A 59 -3.81 -17.40 -16.59
C PHE A 59 -3.12 -16.88 -17.85
N LYS A 60 -1.80 -17.08 -17.99
CA LYS A 60 -1.08 -16.71 -19.23
C LYS A 60 -1.53 -17.56 -20.41
N ARG A 61 -1.76 -18.86 -20.20
CA ARG A 61 -2.24 -19.78 -21.23
C ARG A 61 -3.63 -19.40 -21.71
N ILE A 62 -4.54 -19.06 -20.79
CA ILE A 62 -5.90 -18.58 -21.14
C ILE A 62 -5.79 -17.30 -21.97
N ALA A 63 -5.02 -16.31 -21.50
CA ALA A 63 -4.84 -15.05 -22.23
C ALA A 63 -4.23 -15.23 -23.63
N ALA A 64 -3.35 -16.22 -23.81
CA ALA A 64 -2.76 -16.54 -25.11
C ALA A 64 -3.69 -17.37 -26.02
N ALA A 65 -4.68 -18.07 -25.46
CA ALA A 65 -5.67 -18.86 -26.21
C ALA A 65 -6.87 -18.03 -26.70
N GLU A 66 -7.05 -16.82 -26.16
CA GLU A 66 -8.09 -15.86 -26.57
C GLU A 66 -7.60 -14.85 -27.62
N GLY A 67 -6.41 -15.05 -28.20
CA GLY A 67 -5.87 -14.31 -29.35
C GLY A 67 -5.74 -15.17 -30.59
#